data_AF-A0A7L1QW56-F1
#
_entry.id   AF-A0A7L1QW56-F1
#
_cell.length_a   1.000
_cell.length_b   1.000
_cell.length_c   1.000
_cell.angle_alpha   90.00
_cell.angle_beta   90.00
_cell.angle_gamma   90.00
#
_symmetry.space_group_name_H-M   'P 1'
#
loop_
_entity.id
_entity.type
_entity.pdbx_description
1 polymer ?
#
loop_
_entity_poly.entity_id
_entity_poly.type
_entity_poly.pdbx_seq_one_letter_code
_entity_poly.pdbx_strand_id
1 'polypeptide(L)'
;FGIHTLLVVTVTLSPAAAAAQSENDVTGEDVYPPLWDLAPGNLLDFPVKDNRIVISAWNYRDRLGVYKSLLNASAKYFGAFGPQNSGNILWGLPLQHGWQFHTGRLADHSGGTSCGYENGELLCQSVRSWWSCMNYYLAIIPFLGAVEAGLFGQLPYEIEILPPEEQKDDFCYSVKDCWSRMPELMDDWKAFFEVNNSSSFKLDDALGLMWKAHVTSIAYALPKFQDRLKYLSHPEATFGEDWANGVDFIAATHFSTDLQTTNTFQAFLPQRMLVEGDVPPFISDFSPEQNRVLVSLRALHKANELTGGLLLKLWKKAMSTEAGRKLGRKLLENLTSS
;
A
#
# COMPACT_ATOMS: atom_id res chain seq x y z
N PHE A 1 -44.15 -28.50 36.92
CA PHE A 1 -42.91 -28.84 36.20
C PHE A 1 -42.56 -27.71 35.27
N GLY A 2 -41.66 -26.84 35.69
CA GLY A 2 -41.17 -25.74 34.88
C GLY A 2 -39.81 -25.34 35.41
N ILE A 3 -38.83 -25.17 34.51
CA ILE A 3 -37.55 -24.49 34.77
C ILE A 3 -37.14 -23.81 33.46
N HIS A 4 -37.23 -22.48 33.42
CA HIS A 4 -36.33 -21.60 32.67
C HIS A 4 -34.93 -21.69 33.28
N THR A 5 -33.85 -21.49 32.51
CA THR A 5 -32.82 -20.45 32.77
C THR A 5 -31.76 -20.43 31.66
N LEU A 6 -31.54 -19.23 31.14
CA LEU A 6 -30.46 -18.76 30.28
C LEU A 6 -29.26 -18.36 31.17
N LEU A 7 -28.01 -18.56 30.74
CA LEU A 7 -26.85 -17.96 31.40
C LEU A 7 -25.98 -17.23 30.37
N VAL A 8 -26.07 -15.90 30.44
CA VAL A 8 -25.15 -14.91 29.87
C VAL A 8 -24.18 -14.54 30.98
N VAL A 9 -22.87 -14.57 30.71
CA VAL A 9 -21.86 -14.03 31.63
C VAL A 9 -21.44 -12.67 31.11
N THR A 10 -21.91 -11.62 31.78
CA THR A 10 -21.41 -10.25 31.69
C THR A 10 -20.29 -10.06 32.71
N VAL A 11 -19.10 -9.67 32.26
CA VAL A 11 -18.05 -9.14 33.15
C VAL A 11 -18.19 -7.62 33.16
N THR A 12 -18.60 -7.08 34.30
CA THR A 12 -18.56 -5.64 34.59
C THR A 12 -17.20 -5.28 35.17
N LEU A 13 -16.42 -4.46 34.47
CA LEU A 13 -15.27 -3.75 35.04
C LEU A 13 -15.66 -2.28 35.24
N SER A 14 -15.48 -1.81 36.49
CA SER A 14 -15.82 -0.48 36.97
C SER A 14 -14.99 0.63 36.29
N PRO A 15 -15.55 1.83 36.07
CA PRO A 15 -14.83 2.95 35.48
C PRO A 15 -14.18 3.81 36.58
N ALA A 16 -12.95 3.50 36.96
CA ALA A 16 -12.09 4.43 37.68
C ALA A 16 -10.63 3.96 37.57
N ALA A 17 -9.74 4.89 37.20
CA ALA A 17 -8.29 4.73 37.02
C ALA A 17 -7.83 4.14 35.67
N ALA A 18 -8.07 4.89 34.59
CA ALA A 18 -7.19 4.91 33.41
C ALA A 18 -7.20 6.34 32.81
N ALA A 19 -6.93 7.33 33.67
CA ALA A 19 -6.49 8.64 33.23
C ALA A 19 -5.01 8.74 33.60
N ALA A 20 -4.21 9.26 32.66
CA ALA A 20 -2.75 9.35 32.67
C ALA A 20 -2.00 8.13 32.12
N GLN A 21 -1.99 8.00 30.79
CA GLN A 21 -0.79 7.54 30.07
C GLN A 21 -0.67 8.32 28.76
N SER A 22 0.22 9.31 28.80
CA SER A 22 0.80 10.18 27.77
C SER A 22 -0.03 10.46 26.51
N GLU A 23 -0.69 11.62 26.51
CA GLU A 23 -0.57 12.56 25.38
C GLU A 23 0.92 12.94 25.24
N ASN A 24 1.71 12.04 24.66
CA ASN A 24 2.90 12.50 23.95
C ASN A 24 2.38 12.91 22.58
N ASP A 25 2.26 14.22 22.42
CA ASP A 25 2.15 14.93 21.16
C ASP A 25 3.02 14.22 20.12
N VAL A 26 2.37 13.50 19.20
CA VAL A 26 3.03 12.91 18.03
C VAL A 26 3.55 14.10 17.25
N THR A 27 4.85 14.40 17.39
CA THR A 27 5.50 15.40 16.57
C THR A 27 5.16 15.09 15.12
N GLY A 28 4.68 16.08 14.36
CA GLY A 28 4.12 15.87 13.02
C GLY A 28 5.04 15.21 11.97
N GLU A 29 6.28 14.88 12.33
CA GLU A 29 7.23 14.08 11.55
C GLU A 29 6.83 12.59 11.48
N ASP A 30 6.18 12.01 12.49
CA ASP A 30 5.91 10.56 12.58
C ASP A 30 4.76 10.07 11.68
N VAL A 31 4.00 10.99 11.07
CA VAL A 31 2.85 10.65 10.23
C VAL A 31 3.27 10.42 8.77
N TYR A 32 4.38 11.01 8.34
CA TYR A 32 4.84 10.97 6.95
C TYR A 32 5.87 9.87 6.69
N PRO A 33 6.03 9.41 5.44
CA PRO A 33 7.10 8.48 5.08
C PRO A 33 8.49 9.06 5.39
N PRO A 34 9.49 8.22 5.70
CA PRO A 34 10.87 8.67 5.87
C PRO A 34 11.33 9.54 4.69
N LEU A 35 12.04 10.63 4.98
CA LEU A 35 12.57 11.58 3.99
C LEU A 35 11.51 12.36 3.19
N TRP A 36 10.27 12.45 3.68
CA TRP A 36 9.17 13.15 2.99
C TRP A 36 9.52 14.56 2.56
N ASP A 37 10.14 15.37 3.42
CA ASP A 37 10.47 16.76 3.12
C ASP A 37 11.63 16.91 2.13
N LEU A 38 12.46 15.87 2.00
CA LEU A 38 13.59 15.84 1.07
C LEU A 38 13.20 15.31 -0.31
N ALA A 39 12.04 14.66 -0.43
CA ALA A 39 11.56 14.14 -1.71
C ALA A 39 11.02 15.25 -2.62
N PRO A 40 11.26 15.17 -3.95
CA PRO A 40 10.68 16.08 -4.93
C PRO A 40 9.17 16.28 -4.73
N GLY A 41 8.72 17.53 -4.66
CA GLY A 41 7.31 17.86 -4.45
C GLY A 41 6.50 17.77 -5.73
N ASN A 42 7.13 18.09 -6.86
CA ASN A 42 6.50 18.18 -8.18
C ASN A 42 7.44 17.66 -9.27
N LEU A 43 6.91 17.47 -10.47
CA LEU A 43 7.69 16.96 -11.60
C LEU A 43 8.88 17.83 -12.02
N LEU A 44 8.80 19.14 -11.82
CA LEU A 44 9.90 20.06 -12.14
C LEU A 44 11.00 20.09 -11.08
N ASP A 45 10.77 19.45 -9.92
CA ASP A 45 11.78 19.35 -8.86
C ASP A 45 12.76 18.18 -9.12
N PHE A 46 12.45 17.31 -10.09
CA PHE A 46 13.34 16.25 -10.55
C PHE A 46 14.43 16.79 -11.49
N PRO A 47 15.59 16.11 -11.58
CA PRO A 47 16.65 16.50 -12.51
C PRO A 47 16.18 16.51 -13.96
N VAL A 48 16.49 17.60 -14.67
CA VAL A 48 16.29 17.69 -16.13
C VAL A 48 17.62 17.41 -16.83
N LYS A 49 17.64 16.42 -17.74
CA LYS A 49 18.79 16.08 -18.59
C LYS A 49 18.31 15.88 -20.02
N ASP A 50 19.04 16.41 -21.00
CA ASP A 50 18.70 16.29 -22.43
C ASP A 50 17.23 16.60 -22.74
N ASN A 51 16.72 17.67 -22.14
CA ASN A 51 15.33 18.14 -22.27
C ASN A 51 14.25 17.16 -21.75
N ARG A 52 14.62 16.27 -20.82
CA ARG A 52 13.74 15.30 -20.18
C ARG A 52 13.82 15.38 -18.66
N ILE A 53 12.69 15.21 -17.99
CA ILE A 53 12.60 15.01 -16.55
C ILE A 53 12.99 13.57 -16.26
N VAL A 54 14.08 13.37 -15.53
CA VAL A 54 14.67 12.05 -15.28
C VAL A 54 14.29 11.57 -13.88
N ILE A 55 13.68 10.39 -13.81
CA ILE A 55 13.23 9.78 -12.55
C ILE A 55 13.87 8.39 -12.42
N SER A 56 14.60 8.15 -11.34
CA SER A 56 15.07 6.81 -11.01
C SER A 56 14.02 6.06 -10.19
N ALA A 57 13.32 5.11 -10.82
CA ALA A 57 12.39 4.25 -10.09
C ALA A 57 13.08 3.39 -9.02
N TRP A 58 14.40 3.21 -9.10
CA TRP A 58 15.20 2.38 -8.19
C TRP A 58 15.92 3.19 -7.11
N ASN A 59 15.56 4.47 -6.96
CA ASN A 59 15.95 5.30 -5.83
C ASN A 59 14.72 5.58 -4.96
N TYR A 60 14.84 5.37 -3.64
CA TYR A 60 13.76 5.55 -2.67
C TYR A 60 13.18 6.97 -2.72
N ARG A 61 14.04 7.99 -2.71
CA ARG A 61 13.62 9.40 -2.68
C ARG A 61 12.93 9.81 -3.97
N ASP A 62 13.42 9.36 -5.13
CA ASP A 62 12.78 9.65 -6.41
C ASP A 62 11.40 8.97 -6.51
N ARG A 63 11.29 7.70 -6.08
CA ARG A 63 9.99 7.00 -6.05
C ARG A 63 9.02 7.66 -5.06
N LEU A 64 9.51 8.14 -3.92
CA LEU A 64 8.70 8.94 -2.99
C LEU A 64 8.24 10.25 -3.62
N GLY A 65 9.10 10.92 -4.40
CA GLY A 65 8.75 12.13 -5.15
C GLY A 65 7.69 11.89 -6.22
N VAL A 66 7.64 10.70 -6.82
CA VAL A 66 6.56 10.31 -7.75
C VAL A 66 5.21 10.29 -7.03
N TYR A 67 5.15 9.68 -5.84
CA TYR A 67 3.94 9.69 -5.02
C TYR A 67 3.55 11.09 -4.57
N LYS A 68 4.52 11.90 -4.13
CA LYS A 68 4.29 13.27 -3.70
C LYS A 68 3.76 14.15 -4.84
N SER A 69 4.28 13.96 -6.05
CA SER A 69 3.77 14.62 -7.26
C SER A 69 2.31 14.25 -7.55
N LEU A 70 1.95 12.97 -7.42
CA LEU A 70 0.56 12.52 -7.57
C LEU A 70 -0.37 13.15 -6.52
N LEU A 71 0.04 13.14 -5.25
CA LEU A 71 -0.71 13.75 -4.16
C LEU A 71 -0.93 15.24 -4.39
N ASN A 72 0.11 15.98 -4.79
CA ASN A 72 0.03 17.42 -5.03
C ASN A 72 -0.86 17.75 -6.23
N ALA A 73 -0.70 17.04 -7.35
CA ALA A 73 -1.50 17.29 -8.56
C ALA A 73 -2.98 16.92 -8.39
N SER A 74 -3.28 15.94 -7.53
CA SER A 74 -4.65 15.51 -7.23
C SER A 74 -5.29 16.25 -6.04
N ALA A 75 -4.56 17.10 -5.32
CA ALA A 75 -5.04 17.72 -4.08
C ALA A 75 -6.35 18.51 -4.22
N LYS A 76 -6.55 19.14 -5.38
CA LYS A 76 -7.77 19.89 -5.73
C LYS A 76 -9.05 19.05 -5.63
N TYR A 77 -8.97 17.74 -5.80
CA TYR A 77 -10.12 16.84 -5.73
C TYR A 77 -10.48 16.44 -4.29
N PHE A 78 -9.51 16.53 -3.38
CA PHE A 78 -9.65 16.01 -2.02
C PHE A 78 -9.77 17.10 -0.94
N GLY A 79 -9.81 18.38 -1.33
CA GLY A 79 -9.84 19.51 -0.38
C GLY A 79 -11.02 19.50 0.60
N ALA A 80 -12.14 18.85 0.25
CA ALA A 80 -13.30 18.70 1.13
C ALA A 80 -13.17 17.57 2.17
N PHE A 81 -12.16 16.70 2.04
CA PHE A 81 -12.02 15.47 2.84
C PHE A 81 -10.90 15.54 3.89
N GLY A 82 -10.19 16.66 3.98
CA GLY A 82 -9.21 16.90 5.04
C GLY A 82 -8.35 18.12 4.79
N PRO A 83 -7.82 18.76 5.84
CA PRO A 83 -6.89 19.88 5.69
C PRO A 83 -5.58 19.42 5.07
N GLN A 84 -4.90 20.31 4.35
CA GLN A 84 -3.54 20.07 3.84
C GLN A 84 -3.40 18.74 3.06
N ASN A 85 -4.42 18.40 2.26
CA ASN A 85 -4.47 17.18 1.45
C ASN A 85 -4.52 15.88 2.26
N SER A 86 -4.78 15.89 3.58
CA SER A 86 -4.76 14.68 4.42
C SER A 86 -5.83 13.66 4.02
N GLY A 87 -6.96 14.11 3.48
CA GLY A 87 -8.06 13.26 2.99
C GLY A 87 -7.85 12.64 1.61
N ASN A 88 -6.66 12.77 1.02
CA ASN A 88 -6.36 12.22 -0.29
C ASN A 88 -6.14 10.70 -0.21
N ILE A 89 -6.95 9.93 -0.93
CA ILE A 89 -6.89 8.46 -0.89
C ILE A 89 -5.65 7.87 -1.58
N LEU A 90 -4.78 8.70 -2.16
CA LEU A 90 -3.47 8.25 -2.64
C LEU A 90 -2.42 8.11 -1.54
N TRP A 91 -2.68 8.56 -0.30
CA TRP A 91 -1.73 8.44 0.82
C TRP A 91 -1.37 6.99 1.16
N GLY A 92 -2.27 6.04 0.86
CA GLY A 92 -2.02 4.61 0.96
C GLY A 92 -0.69 4.17 0.32
N LEU A 93 -0.36 4.72 -0.84
CA LEU A 93 0.82 4.33 -1.63
C LEU A 93 2.16 4.78 -1.00
N PRO A 94 2.41 6.07 -0.74
CA PRO A 94 3.66 6.52 -0.15
C PRO A 94 3.85 6.05 1.29
N LEU A 95 2.79 5.89 2.08
CA LEU A 95 2.91 5.38 3.45
C LEU A 95 3.35 3.91 3.47
N GLN A 96 2.75 3.06 2.63
CA GLN A 96 3.20 1.68 2.45
C GLN A 96 4.64 1.59 1.90
N HIS A 97 5.02 2.48 0.97
CA HIS A 97 6.39 2.56 0.48
C HIS A 97 7.39 2.95 1.57
N GLY A 98 7.02 3.93 2.41
CA GLY A 98 7.79 4.31 3.60
C GLY A 98 7.93 3.17 4.60
N TRP A 99 6.85 2.42 4.84
CA TRP A 99 6.88 1.20 5.66
C TRP A 99 7.84 0.15 5.12
N GLN A 100 7.79 -0.12 3.80
CA GLN A 100 8.73 -1.04 3.16
C GLN A 100 10.17 -0.57 3.29
N PHE A 101 10.42 0.74 3.18
CA PHE A 101 11.76 1.30 3.33
C PHE A 101 12.31 1.15 4.75
N HIS A 102 11.60 1.63 5.76
CA HIS A 102 12.13 1.62 7.13
C HIS A 102 12.23 0.21 7.74
N THR A 103 11.49 -0.77 7.19
CA THR A 103 11.59 -2.17 7.60
C THR A 103 12.61 -2.99 6.82
N GLY A 104 13.34 -2.37 5.88
CA GLY A 104 14.39 -2.99 5.08
C GLY A 104 13.89 -3.84 3.90
N ARG A 105 12.57 -3.87 3.64
CA ARG A 105 11.96 -4.73 2.62
C ARG A 105 12.37 -4.37 1.19
N LEU A 106 12.81 -3.14 0.94
CA LEU A 106 13.23 -2.68 -0.39
C LEU A 106 14.68 -3.08 -0.76
N ALA A 107 15.45 -3.63 0.19
CA ALA A 107 16.87 -3.94 0.03
C ALA A 107 17.13 -5.25 -0.76
N ASP A 108 18.39 -5.50 -1.12
CA ASP A 108 18.77 -6.76 -1.75
C ASP A 108 18.92 -7.90 -0.72
N HIS A 109 17.97 -8.82 -0.71
CA HIS A 109 18.02 -10.01 0.16
C HIS A 109 18.71 -11.21 -0.49
N SER A 110 19.15 -11.11 -1.75
CA SER A 110 19.87 -12.19 -2.43
C SER A 110 21.33 -12.30 -1.98
N GLY A 111 21.84 -11.32 -1.23
CA GLY A 111 23.26 -11.19 -0.88
C GLY A 111 24.17 -10.83 -2.06
N GLY A 112 23.61 -10.42 -3.20
CA GLY A 112 24.40 -10.12 -4.40
C GLY A 112 24.92 -8.69 -4.47
N THR A 113 24.28 -7.76 -3.77
CA THR A 113 24.64 -6.34 -3.73
C THR A 113 24.41 -5.77 -2.33
N SER A 114 24.95 -4.57 -2.07
CA SER A 114 24.70 -3.80 -0.85
C SER A 114 23.57 -2.78 -1.00
N CYS A 115 22.72 -2.92 -2.02
CA CYS A 115 21.59 -2.03 -2.29
C CYS A 115 20.58 -2.05 -1.13
N GLY A 116 20.24 -0.87 -0.60
CA GLY A 116 19.27 -0.69 0.48
C GLY A 116 19.81 -0.93 1.89
N TYR A 117 21.11 -1.20 2.05
CA TYR A 117 21.76 -1.31 3.37
C TYR A 117 22.51 -0.02 3.73
N GLU A 118 22.59 0.30 5.02
CA GLU A 118 23.26 1.50 5.54
C GLU A 118 24.76 1.56 5.18
N ASN A 119 25.43 0.40 5.14
CA ASN A 119 26.83 0.28 4.76
C ASN A 119 27.07 0.24 3.25
N GLY A 120 26.00 0.38 2.45
CA GLY A 120 26.02 0.39 0.99
C GLY A 120 25.30 1.61 0.44
N GLU A 121 24.35 1.37 -0.47
CA GLU A 121 23.54 2.43 -1.07
C GLU A 121 22.16 2.44 -0.43
N LEU A 122 22.03 3.14 0.71
CA LEU A 122 20.80 3.14 1.51
C LEU A 122 19.53 3.49 0.71
N LEU A 123 19.62 4.45 -0.22
CA LEU A 123 18.48 4.87 -1.03
C LEU A 123 18.24 3.96 -2.25
N CYS A 124 19.10 2.98 -2.52
CA CYS A 124 18.90 2.03 -3.60
C CYS A 124 17.74 1.09 -3.25
N GLN A 125 16.86 0.85 -4.23
CA GLN A 125 15.81 -0.14 -4.16
C GLN A 125 16.18 -1.30 -5.07
N SER A 126 16.23 -2.52 -4.53
CA SER A 126 16.74 -3.67 -5.26
C SER A 126 15.70 -4.20 -6.25
N VAL A 127 16.14 -4.49 -7.46
CA VAL A 127 15.37 -5.29 -8.43
C VAL A 127 15.27 -6.75 -8.01
N ARG A 128 16.01 -7.23 -7.01
CA ARG A 128 15.90 -8.60 -6.49
C ARG A 128 14.94 -8.69 -5.30
N SER A 129 14.56 -7.55 -4.72
CA SER A 129 13.53 -7.49 -3.69
C SER A 129 12.15 -7.78 -4.29
N TRP A 130 11.42 -8.72 -3.71
CA TRP A 130 10.02 -8.94 -4.04
C TRP A 130 9.18 -7.67 -3.77
N TRP A 131 9.33 -7.06 -2.58
CA TRP A 131 8.63 -5.83 -2.20
C TRP A 131 9.00 -4.65 -3.11
N SER A 132 10.30 -4.49 -3.38
CA SER A 132 10.92 -3.84 -4.55
C SER A 132 10.01 -3.71 -5.76
N CYS A 133 9.81 -4.87 -6.35
CA CYS A 133 9.23 -5.04 -7.66
C CYS A 133 7.71 -4.96 -7.62
N MET A 134 7.06 -5.50 -6.58
CA MET A 134 5.62 -5.32 -6.37
C MET A 134 5.27 -3.83 -6.23
N ASN A 135 6.05 -3.07 -5.45
CA ASN A 135 5.83 -1.65 -5.25
C ASN A 135 6.04 -0.82 -6.53
N TYR A 136 6.94 -1.24 -7.45
CA TYR A 136 7.08 -0.57 -8.76
C TYR A 136 5.73 -0.48 -9.48
N TYR A 137 4.93 -1.55 -9.45
CA TYR A 137 3.60 -1.61 -10.07
C TYR A 137 2.54 -0.79 -9.35
N LEU A 138 2.83 -0.38 -8.12
CA LEU A 138 2.02 0.53 -7.30
C LEU A 138 2.62 1.94 -7.24
N ALA A 139 3.71 2.21 -7.96
CA ALA A 139 4.39 3.52 -8.01
C ALA A 139 4.40 4.10 -9.42
N ILE A 140 5.10 3.43 -10.33
CA ILE A 140 5.35 3.93 -11.69
C ILE A 140 4.13 3.76 -12.59
N ILE A 141 3.41 2.65 -12.45
CA ILE A 141 2.20 2.41 -13.25
C ILE A 141 1.08 3.40 -12.93
N PRO A 142 0.68 3.64 -11.66
CA PRO A 142 -0.27 4.71 -11.35
C PRO A 142 0.22 6.08 -11.81
N PHE A 143 1.52 6.36 -11.69
CA PHE A 143 2.10 7.61 -12.16
C PHE A 143 1.94 7.80 -13.67
N LEU A 144 2.28 6.80 -14.48
CA LEU A 144 2.11 6.85 -15.93
C LEU A 144 0.62 6.88 -16.33
N GLY A 145 -0.25 6.22 -15.57
CA GLY A 145 -1.70 6.34 -15.73
C GLY A 145 -2.20 7.78 -15.49
N ALA A 146 -1.63 8.48 -14.49
CA ALA A 146 -1.94 9.89 -14.23
C ALA A 146 -1.41 10.83 -15.33
N VAL A 147 -0.22 10.55 -15.87
CA VAL A 147 0.33 11.28 -17.03
C VAL A 147 -0.61 11.16 -18.22
N GLU A 148 -1.04 9.93 -18.54
CA GLU A 148 -1.96 9.66 -19.65
C GLU A 148 -3.36 10.27 -19.42
N ALA A 149 -3.83 10.32 -18.17
CA ALA A 149 -5.07 11.02 -17.81
C ALA A 149 -4.94 12.56 -17.82
N GLY A 150 -3.75 13.10 -18.12
CA GLY A 150 -3.50 14.54 -18.18
C GLY A 150 -3.50 15.23 -16.81
N LEU A 151 -3.30 14.49 -15.71
CA LEU A 151 -3.35 15.03 -14.34
C LEU A 151 -2.38 16.22 -14.15
N PHE A 152 -1.20 16.13 -14.76
CA PHE A 152 -0.14 17.12 -14.64
C PHE A 152 -0.24 18.27 -15.66
N GLY A 153 -1.26 18.27 -16.52
CA GLY A 153 -1.40 19.25 -17.59
C GLY A 153 -0.26 19.19 -18.61
N GLN A 154 0.03 20.33 -19.24
CA GLN A 154 1.09 20.42 -20.24
C GLN A 154 2.46 20.58 -19.55
N LEU A 155 3.34 19.61 -19.74
CA LEU A 155 4.69 19.62 -19.20
C LEU A 155 5.67 20.25 -20.19
N PRO A 156 6.66 21.03 -19.71
CA PRO A 156 7.68 21.62 -20.57
C PRO A 156 8.72 20.61 -21.09
N TYR A 157 8.81 19.43 -20.46
CA TYR A 157 9.76 18.37 -20.76
C TYR A 157 9.05 17.02 -20.75
N GLU A 158 9.55 16.08 -21.56
CA GLU A 158 9.09 14.69 -21.52
C GLU A 158 9.61 14.00 -20.25
N ILE A 159 8.89 12.99 -19.78
CA ILE A 159 9.29 12.20 -18.61
C ILE A 159 10.05 10.96 -19.07
N GLU A 160 11.19 10.71 -18.44
CA GLU A 160 12.00 9.51 -18.64
C GLU A 160 12.14 8.76 -17.30
N ILE A 161 11.55 7.56 -17.23
CA ILE A 161 11.79 6.63 -16.14
C ILE A 161 13.03 5.80 -16.47
N LEU A 162 14.07 5.89 -15.63
CA LEU A 162 15.31 5.16 -15.87
C LEU A 162 15.10 3.64 -15.64
N PRO A 163 15.54 2.79 -16.58
CA PRO A 163 15.56 1.35 -16.37
C PRO A 163 16.62 0.97 -15.33
N PRO A 164 16.43 -0.15 -14.61
CA PRO A 164 17.50 -0.74 -13.83
C PRO A 164 18.58 -1.33 -14.73
N GLU A 165 19.77 -1.55 -14.17
CA GLU A 165 20.88 -2.20 -14.89
C GLU A 165 20.58 -3.66 -15.24
N GLU A 166 19.92 -4.37 -14.34
CA GLU A 166 19.52 -5.78 -14.50
C GLU A 166 18.00 -5.92 -14.58
N GLN A 167 17.52 -6.97 -15.25
CA GLN A 167 16.09 -7.33 -15.28
C GLN A 167 15.19 -6.22 -15.84
N LYS A 168 15.72 -5.35 -16.72
CA LYS A 168 14.98 -4.24 -17.32
C LYS A 168 13.70 -4.65 -18.05
N ASP A 169 13.66 -5.86 -18.61
CA ASP A 169 12.51 -6.35 -19.36
C ASP A 169 11.34 -6.72 -18.45
N ASP A 170 11.56 -6.77 -17.13
CA ASP A 170 10.49 -6.96 -16.15
C ASP A 170 9.60 -5.74 -15.95
N PHE A 171 10.01 -4.57 -16.44
CA PHE A 171 9.28 -3.33 -16.20
C PHE A 171 9.00 -2.60 -17.51
N CYS A 172 8.09 -1.63 -17.43
CA CYS A 172 7.80 -0.69 -18.50
C CYS A 172 8.04 0.74 -18.01
N TYR A 173 8.45 1.62 -18.91
CA TYR A 173 9.07 2.91 -18.54
C TYR A 173 8.40 4.14 -19.15
N SER A 174 7.41 3.93 -20.02
CA SER A 174 6.65 5.00 -20.66
C SER A 174 5.19 4.58 -20.79
N VAL A 175 4.29 5.55 -20.97
CA VAL A 175 2.87 5.29 -21.20
C VAL A 175 2.67 4.29 -22.34
N LYS A 176 3.33 4.52 -23.48
CA LYS A 176 3.21 3.65 -24.67
C LYS A 176 3.68 2.23 -24.39
N ASP A 177 4.83 2.06 -23.75
CA ASP A 177 5.39 0.74 -23.43
C ASP A 177 4.49 0.01 -22.43
N CYS A 178 4.06 0.67 -21.34
CA CYS A 178 3.17 0.07 -20.36
C CYS A 178 1.81 -0.31 -20.97
N TRP A 179 1.19 0.57 -21.76
CA TRP A 179 -0.09 0.27 -22.39
C TRP A 179 0.01 -0.90 -23.37
N SER A 180 1.15 -1.06 -24.08
CA SER A 180 1.37 -2.21 -24.96
C SER A 180 1.48 -3.55 -24.23
N ARG A 181 1.93 -3.55 -22.97
CA ARG A 181 2.17 -4.76 -22.16
C ARG A 181 1.02 -5.10 -21.22
N MET A 182 0.33 -4.09 -20.70
CA MET A 182 -0.69 -4.21 -19.65
C MET A 182 -1.81 -3.17 -19.86
N PRO A 183 -2.54 -3.22 -21.00
CA PRO A 183 -3.53 -2.21 -21.35
C PRO A 183 -4.64 -2.07 -20.29
N GLU A 184 -5.17 -3.18 -19.79
CA GLU A 184 -6.22 -3.18 -18.75
C GLU A 184 -5.77 -2.45 -17.48
N LEU A 185 -4.52 -2.67 -17.04
CA LEU A 185 -4.00 -2.04 -15.84
C LEU A 185 -3.82 -0.52 -16.03
N MET A 186 -3.32 -0.11 -17.20
CA MET A 186 -3.18 1.30 -17.52
C MET A 186 -4.55 1.98 -17.65
N ASP A 187 -5.54 1.31 -18.25
CA ASP A 187 -6.91 1.81 -18.36
C ASP A 187 -7.58 1.95 -16.98
N ASP A 188 -7.35 1.01 -16.06
CA ASP A 188 -7.85 1.09 -14.68
C ASP A 188 -7.29 2.32 -13.92
N TRP A 189 -5.98 2.56 -14.00
CA TRP A 189 -5.37 3.74 -13.39
C TRP A 189 -5.83 5.02 -14.07
N LYS A 190 -5.92 5.05 -15.41
CA LYS A 190 -6.43 6.20 -16.16
C LYS A 190 -7.86 6.55 -15.73
N ALA A 191 -8.74 5.56 -15.65
CA ALA A 191 -10.13 5.75 -15.22
C ALA A 191 -10.24 6.37 -13.82
N PHE A 192 -9.37 5.95 -12.88
CA PHE A 192 -9.30 6.56 -11.55
C PHE A 192 -8.94 8.06 -11.62
N PHE A 193 -7.96 8.45 -12.43
CA PHE A 193 -7.56 9.86 -12.52
C PHE A 193 -8.56 10.73 -13.29
N GLU A 194 -9.26 10.16 -14.28
CA GLU A 194 -10.29 10.85 -15.05
C GLU A 194 -11.56 11.14 -14.24
N VAL A 195 -12.02 10.20 -13.39
CA VAL A 195 -13.24 10.39 -12.59
C VAL A 195 -13.12 11.55 -11.60
N ASN A 196 -11.90 11.81 -11.14
CA ASN A 196 -11.62 12.87 -10.17
C ASN A 196 -11.86 14.26 -10.77
N ASN A 197 -11.88 14.39 -12.10
CA ASN A 197 -12.10 15.65 -12.80
C ASN A 197 -13.59 16.00 -13.03
N SER A 198 -14.52 15.21 -12.46
CA SER A 198 -15.96 15.42 -12.59
C SER A 198 -16.53 16.34 -11.50
N SER A 199 -17.50 17.19 -11.85
CA SER A 199 -18.31 17.97 -10.91
C SER A 199 -19.22 17.12 -9.99
N SER A 200 -19.30 15.81 -10.25
CA SER A 200 -20.07 14.82 -9.49
C SER A 200 -19.22 13.87 -8.63
N PHE A 201 -18.01 14.29 -8.24
CA PHE A 201 -17.07 13.48 -7.46
C PHE A 201 -17.73 12.83 -6.22
N LYS A 202 -17.60 11.51 -6.10
CA LYS A 202 -18.00 10.74 -4.93
C LYS A 202 -16.81 9.93 -4.45
N LEU A 203 -16.45 10.10 -3.18
CA LEU A 203 -15.29 9.44 -2.58
C LEU A 203 -15.35 7.91 -2.70
N ASP A 204 -16.53 7.31 -2.49
CA ASP A 204 -16.69 5.85 -2.56
C ASP A 204 -16.54 5.30 -3.98
N ASP A 205 -16.94 6.05 -5.02
CA ASP A 205 -16.71 5.67 -6.43
C ASP A 205 -15.22 5.77 -6.78
N ALA A 206 -14.56 6.85 -6.33
CA ALA A 206 -13.12 7.04 -6.52
C ALA A 206 -12.29 5.97 -5.79
N LEU A 207 -12.67 5.59 -4.57
CA LEU A 207 -12.09 4.46 -3.85
C LEU A 207 -12.28 3.15 -4.62
N GLY A 208 -13.46 2.91 -5.19
CA GLY A 208 -13.70 1.72 -6.01
C GLY A 208 -12.76 1.62 -7.22
N LEU A 209 -12.56 2.74 -7.94
CA LEU A 209 -11.65 2.79 -9.09
C LEU A 209 -10.18 2.66 -8.68
N MET A 210 -9.76 3.36 -7.62
CA MET A 210 -8.40 3.26 -7.07
C MET A 210 -8.10 1.83 -6.64
N TRP A 211 -8.99 1.21 -5.86
CA TRP A 211 -8.81 -0.15 -5.37
C TRP A 211 -8.83 -1.17 -6.50
N LYS A 212 -9.66 -0.99 -7.53
CA LYS A 212 -9.63 -1.82 -8.73
C LYS A 212 -8.25 -1.78 -9.37
N ALA A 213 -7.74 -0.59 -9.68
CA ALA A 213 -6.42 -0.43 -10.29
C ALA A 213 -5.30 -0.99 -9.41
N HIS A 214 -5.38 -0.79 -8.09
CA HIS A 214 -4.44 -1.32 -7.11
C HIS A 214 -4.39 -2.86 -7.11
N VAL A 215 -5.53 -3.54 -7.04
CA VAL A 215 -5.54 -5.02 -7.06
C VAL A 215 -5.19 -5.59 -8.43
N THR A 216 -5.53 -4.90 -9.53
CA THR A 216 -5.06 -5.25 -10.88
C THR A 216 -3.52 -5.16 -10.96
N SER A 217 -2.90 -4.13 -10.37
CA SER A 217 -1.43 -4.01 -10.27
C SER A 217 -0.82 -5.21 -9.56
N ILE A 218 -1.37 -5.59 -8.40
CA ILE A 218 -0.88 -6.74 -7.62
C ILE A 218 -1.07 -8.03 -8.40
N ALA A 219 -2.25 -8.26 -8.99
CA ALA A 219 -2.56 -9.48 -9.75
C ALA A 219 -1.62 -9.66 -10.96
N TYR A 220 -1.22 -8.57 -11.62
CA TYR A 220 -0.25 -8.62 -12.71
C TYR A 220 1.18 -8.91 -12.20
N ALA A 221 1.60 -8.23 -11.13
CA ALA A 221 2.97 -8.30 -10.63
C ALA A 221 3.27 -9.61 -9.88
N LEU A 222 2.29 -10.17 -9.16
CA LEU A 222 2.47 -11.33 -8.28
C LEU A 222 3.08 -12.56 -8.98
N PRO A 223 2.51 -13.10 -10.08
CA PRO A 223 3.10 -14.26 -10.76
C PRO A 223 4.46 -13.94 -11.39
N LYS A 224 4.67 -12.68 -11.80
CA LYS A 224 5.92 -12.24 -12.42
C LYS A 224 7.09 -12.23 -11.44
N PHE A 225 6.82 -11.95 -10.18
CA PHE A 225 7.84 -11.77 -9.15
C PHE A 225 7.92 -12.89 -8.13
N GLN A 226 7.13 -13.94 -8.27
CA GLN A 226 7.09 -15.07 -7.34
C GLN A 226 8.49 -15.67 -7.08
N ASP A 227 9.34 -15.79 -8.10
CA ASP A 227 10.70 -16.31 -7.96
C ASP A 227 11.62 -15.47 -7.05
N ARG A 228 11.27 -14.21 -6.77
CA ARG A 228 12.04 -13.34 -5.86
C ARG A 228 11.77 -13.67 -4.39
N LEU A 229 10.67 -14.35 -4.07
CA LEU A 229 10.36 -14.78 -2.70
C LEU A 229 11.42 -15.72 -2.12
N LYS A 230 12.15 -16.46 -2.97
CA LYS A 230 13.25 -17.36 -2.55
C LYS A 230 14.40 -16.65 -1.83
N TYR A 231 14.50 -15.33 -1.96
CA TYR A 231 15.52 -14.52 -1.28
C TYR A 231 15.08 -14.08 0.13
N LEU A 232 13.84 -14.35 0.52
CA LEU A 232 13.30 -14.02 1.84
C LEU A 232 13.32 -15.27 2.74
N SER A 233 13.25 -15.05 4.07
CA SER A 233 12.97 -16.13 5.02
C SER A 233 11.60 -16.76 4.73
N HIS A 234 11.37 -18.00 5.14
CA HIS A 234 10.07 -18.63 4.89
C HIS A 234 8.91 -17.86 5.55
N PRO A 235 9.03 -17.35 6.80
CA PRO A 235 8.01 -16.51 7.40
C PRO A 235 7.74 -15.21 6.63
N GLU A 236 8.77 -14.51 6.14
CA GLU A 236 8.58 -13.25 5.41
C GLU A 236 8.00 -13.47 4.00
N ALA A 237 8.46 -14.51 3.29
CA ALA A 237 7.88 -14.90 2.01
C ALA A 237 6.39 -15.22 2.14
N THR A 238 6.04 -16.00 3.17
CA THR A 238 4.65 -16.35 3.50
C THR A 238 3.83 -15.11 3.80
N PHE A 239 4.36 -14.17 4.59
CA PHE A 239 3.68 -12.91 4.89
C PHE A 239 3.46 -12.06 3.64
N GLY A 240 4.42 -12.01 2.71
CA GLY A 240 4.24 -11.32 1.43
C GLY A 240 3.03 -11.85 0.62
N GLU A 241 2.89 -13.17 0.55
CA GLU A 241 1.74 -13.81 -0.13
C GLU A 241 0.43 -13.60 0.63
N ASP A 242 0.44 -13.78 1.96
CA ASP A 242 -0.73 -13.54 2.81
C ASP A 242 -1.21 -12.08 2.72
N TRP A 243 -0.27 -11.12 2.67
CA TRP A 243 -0.54 -9.71 2.50
C TRP A 243 -1.15 -9.41 1.13
N ALA A 244 -0.53 -9.90 0.05
CA ALA A 244 -1.06 -9.72 -1.31
C ALA A 244 -2.49 -10.28 -1.43
N ASN A 245 -2.77 -11.43 -0.81
CA ASN A 245 -4.12 -11.99 -0.76
C ASN A 245 -5.08 -11.14 0.11
N GLY A 246 -4.63 -10.68 1.27
CA GLY A 246 -5.42 -9.85 2.19
C GLY A 246 -5.85 -8.53 1.57
N VAL A 247 -5.00 -7.91 0.75
CA VAL A 247 -5.31 -6.64 0.06
C VAL A 247 -6.55 -6.76 -0.83
N ASP A 248 -6.78 -7.89 -1.48
CA ASP A 248 -7.98 -8.15 -2.29
C ASP A 248 -9.29 -8.05 -1.47
N PHE A 249 -9.24 -8.50 -0.21
CA PHE A 249 -10.38 -8.40 0.71
C PHE A 249 -10.56 -6.98 1.24
N ILE A 250 -9.47 -6.29 1.56
CA ILE A 250 -9.49 -4.88 2.00
C ILE A 250 -10.07 -4.00 0.88
N ALA A 251 -9.58 -4.19 -0.34
CA ALA A 251 -9.99 -3.46 -1.54
C ALA A 251 -11.50 -3.56 -1.80
N ALA A 252 -12.07 -4.76 -1.65
CA ALA A 252 -13.50 -4.98 -1.84
C ALA A 252 -14.37 -4.11 -0.90
N THR A 253 -13.86 -3.72 0.27
CA THR A 253 -14.60 -2.86 1.22
C THR A 253 -14.56 -1.37 0.88
N HIS A 254 -13.84 -0.96 -0.17
CA HIS A 254 -13.49 0.44 -0.42
C HIS A 254 -12.89 1.08 0.84
N PHE A 255 -11.88 0.42 1.42
CA PHE A 255 -11.24 0.88 2.64
C PHE A 255 -10.56 2.25 2.40
N SER A 256 -10.72 3.20 3.33
CA SER A 256 -10.10 4.51 3.15
C SER A 256 -8.58 4.40 3.23
N THR A 257 -7.90 5.09 2.33
CA THR A 257 -6.43 5.12 2.21
C THR A 257 -5.91 6.55 2.32
N ASP A 258 -6.65 7.38 3.08
CA ASP A 258 -6.20 8.69 3.51
C ASP A 258 -5.01 8.60 4.48
N LEU A 259 -4.40 9.75 4.79
CA LEU A 259 -3.17 9.84 5.59
C LEU A 259 -3.35 9.22 6.98
N GLN A 260 -4.39 9.64 7.69
CA GLN A 260 -4.60 9.23 9.09
C GLN A 260 -4.97 7.75 9.18
N THR A 261 -5.90 7.31 8.34
CA THR A 261 -6.35 5.92 8.33
C THR A 261 -5.20 4.99 7.99
N THR A 262 -4.44 5.30 6.93
CA THR A 262 -3.31 4.45 6.54
C THR A 262 -2.22 4.44 7.60
N ASN A 263 -1.84 5.61 8.15
CA ASN A 263 -0.81 5.71 9.18
C ASN A 263 -1.20 4.91 10.44
N THR A 264 -2.47 4.96 10.83
CA THR A 264 -2.99 4.18 11.96
C THR A 264 -2.92 2.68 11.69
N PHE A 265 -3.40 2.21 10.54
CA PHE A 265 -3.49 0.78 10.26
C PHE A 265 -2.14 0.13 9.97
N GLN A 266 -1.19 0.86 9.36
CA GLN A 266 0.14 0.29 9.07
C GLN A 266 0.99 0.04 10.33
N ALA A 267 0.69 0.72 11.44
CA ALA A 267 1.36 0.45 12.72
C ALA A 267 1.17 -1.00 13.21
N PHE A 268 0.07 -1.64 12.79
CA PHE A 268 -0.24 -3.04 13.11
C PHE A 268 0.41 -4.04 12.13
N LEU A 269 1.14 -3.57 11.12
CA LEU A 269 1.97 -4.44 10.28
C LEU A 269 3.29 -4.78 11.00
N PRO A 270 4.00 -5.85 10.57
CA PRO A 270 5.33 -6.16 11.09
C PRO A 270 6.31 -4.99 10.90
N GLN A 271 6.87 -4.49 11.99
CA GLN A 271 7.81 -3.35 12.00
C GLN A 271 9.26 -3.75 11.73
N ARG A 272 9.47 -5.02 11.39
CA ARG A 272 10.70 -5.58 10.80
C ARG A 272 10.32 -6.71 9.84
N MET A 273 11.27 -7.16 9.04
CA MET A 273 11.09 -8.43 8.32
C MET A 273 10.93 -9.59 9.30
N LEU A 274 10.07 -10.54 8.95
CA LEU A 274 9.96 -11.79 9.69
C LEU A 274 11.19 -12.66 9.41
N VAL A 275 11.63 -13.41 10.42
CA VAL A 275 12.81 -14.27 10.36
C VAL A 275 12.45 -15.68 10.83
N GLU A 276 13.34 -16.63 10.56
CA GLU A 276 13.18 -18.00 11.05
C GLU A 276 13.04 -18.01 12.59
N GLY A 277 12.01 -18.70 13.07
CA GLY A 277 11.64 -18.73 14.50
C GLY A 277 10.50 -17.78 14.88
N ASP A 278 10.12 -16.82 14.03
CA ASP A 278 8.92 -16.03 14.23
C ASP A 278 7.66 -16.89 14.03
N VAL A 279 6.86 -17.06 15.09
CA VAL A 279 5.64 -17.87 15.07
C VAL A 279 4.47 -17.05 15.65
N PRO A 280 3.63 -16.42 14.81
CA PRO A 280 2.41 -15.78 15.26
C PRO A 280 1.47 -16.77 15.99
N PRO A 281 0.76 -16.37 17.07
CA PRO A 281 0.70 -15.04 17.66
C PRO A 281 1.73 -14.77 18.77
N PHE A 282 2.87 -15.48 18.79
CA PHE A 282 3.83 -15.48 19.91
C PHE A 282 5.17 -14.82 19.57
N ILE A 283 5.18 -13.89 18.61
CA ILE A 283 6.38 -13.09 18.31
C ILE A 283 6.56 -12.07 19.45
N SER A 284 7.60 -12.25 20.25
CA SER A 284 7.74 -11.58 21.55
C SER A 284 7.97 -10.08 21.48
N ASP A 285 8.60 -9.60 20.39
CA ASP A 285 8.87 -8.19 20.17
C ASP A 285 7.75 -7.48 19.39
N PHE A 286 6.65 -8.18 19.08
CA PHE A 286 5.47 -7.60 18.42
C PHE A 286 4.36 -7.38 19.44
N SER A 287 3.59 -6.32 19.23
CA SER A 287 2.35 -6.08 19.97
C SER A 287 1.32 -7.21 19.76
N PRO A 288 0.35 -7.37 20.68
CA PRO A 288 -0.76 -8.29 20.48
C PRO A 288 -1.51 -8.04 19.16
N GLU A 289 -1.69 -6.77 18.79
CA GLU A 289 -2.38 -6.36 17.57
C GLU A 289 -1.60 -6.77 16.31
N GLN A 290 -0.27 -6.56 16.29
CA GLN A 290 0.59 -7.01 15.18
C GLN A 290 0.54 -8.53 15.02
N ASN A 291 0.63 -9.27 16.12
CA ASN A 291 0.50 -10.73 16.12
C ASN A 291 -0.89 -11.17 15.62
N ARG A 292 -1.96 -10.48 16.06
CA ARG A 292 -3.33 -10.76 15.62
C ARG A 292 -3.50 -10.53 14.11
N VAL A 293 -2.99 -9.42 13.58
CA VAL A 293 -3.04 -9.12 12.14
C VAL A 293 -2.34 -10.20 11.32
N LEU A 294 -1.15 -10.65 11.73
CA LEU A 294 -0.44 -11.76 11.06
C LEU A 294 -1.26 -13.05 11.04
N VAL A 295 -1.84 -13.44 12.18
CA VAL A 295 -2.69 -14.63 12.26
C VAL A 295 -3.93 -14.47 11.35
N SER A 296 -4.57 -13.31 11.36
CA SER A 296 -5.75 -13.04 10.55
C SER A 296 -5.46 -13.10 9.06
N LEU A 297 -4.37 -12.49 8.59
CA LEU A 297 -3.95 -12.56 7.19
C LEU A 297 -3.66 -14.01 6.76
N ARG A 298 -2.92 -14.76 7.57
CA ARG A 298 -2.62 -16.18 7.30
C ARG A 298 -3.89 -17.03 7.23
N ALA A 299 -4.81 -16.83 8.18
CA ALA A 299 -6.07 -17.57 8.22
C ALA A 299 -6.95 -17.25 7.00
N LEU A 300 -7.03 -15.97 6.62
CA LEU A 300 -7.78 -15.51 5.46
C LEU A 300 -7.22 -16.10 4.16
N HIS A 301 -5.90 -16.02 3.98
CA HIS A 301 -5.22 -16.56 2.80
C HIS A 301 -5.46 -18.07 2.67
N LYS A 302 -5.19 -18.84 3.73
CA LYS A 302 -5.43 -20.29 3.75
C LYS A 302 -6.90 -20.65 3.46
N ALA A 303 -7.85 -19.93 4.06
CA ALA A 303 -9.27 -20.17 3.81
C ALA A 303 -9.64 -19.87 2.35
N ASN A 304 -9.07 -18.83 1.76
CA ASN A 304 -9.29 -18.49 0.37
C ASN A 304 -8.67 -19.54 -0.58
N GLU A 305 -7.46 -20.02 -0.29
CA GLU A 305 -6.82 -21.12 -1.04
C GLU A 305 -7.65 -22.41 -0.96
N LEU A 306 -8.06 -22.83 0.24
CA LEU A 306 -8.88 -24.03 0.45
C LEU A 306 -10.22 -23.99 -0.29
N THR A 307 -10.74 -22.79 -0.53
CA THR A 307 -12.00 -22.60 -1.28
C THR A 307 -11.79 -22.32 -2.77
N GLY A 308 -10.55 -22.41 -3.28
CA GLY A 308 -10.23 -22.10 -4.67
C GLY A 308 -10.61 -20.68 -5.08
N GLY A 309 -10.51 -19.73 -4.15
CA GLY A 309 -10.90 -18.33 -4.35
C GLY A 309 -12.41 -18.05 -4.24
N LEU A 310 -13.24 -19.05 -3.92
CA LEU A 310 -14.69 -18.83 -3.75
C LEU A 310 -15.00 -17.89 -2.58
N LEU A 311 -14.21 -17.94 -1.50
CA LEU A 311 -14.35 -17.03 -0.37
C LEU A 311 -14.26 -15.56 -0.82
N LEU A 312 -13.21 -15.19 -1.55
CA LEU A 312 -13.06 -13.84 -2.08
C LEU A 312 -14.19 -13.44 -3.04
N LYS A 313 -14.66 -14.36 -3.90
CA LYS A 313 -15.78 -14.09 -4.81
C LYS A 313 -17.07 -13.76 -4.05
N LEU A 314 -17.39 -14.53 -3.00
CA LEU A 314 -18.54 -14.28 -2.15
C LEU A 314 -18.38 -12.98 -1.35
N TRP A 315 -17.17 -12.69 -0.87
CA TRP A 315 -16.85 -11.44 -0.20
C TRP A 315 -17.07 -10.23 -1.12
N LYS A 316 -16.49 -10.22 -2.33
CA LYS A 316 -16.70 -9.16 -3.34
C LYS A 316 -18.19 -8.99 -3.67
N LYS A 317 -18.96 -10.08 -3.75
CA LYS A 317 -20.42 -10.01 -3.94
C LYS A 317 -21.12 -9.35 -2.75
N ALA A 318 -20.76 -9.70 -1.52
CA ALA A 318 -21.31 -9.06 -0.32
C ALA A 318 -20.98 -7.55 -0.27
N MET A 319 -19.77 -7.18 -0.69
CA MET A 319 -19.30 -5.79 -0.73
C MET A 319 -19.80 -4.98 -1.94
N SER A 320 -20.62 -5.56 -2.82
CA SER A 320 -21.19 -4.84 -3.97
C SER A 320 -22.16 -3.72 -3.56
N THR A 321 -22.63 -3.72 -2.31
CA THR A 321 -23.51 -2.70 -1.74
C THR A 321 -22.78 -1.82 -0.73
N GLU A 322 -23.18 -0.56 -0.59
CA GLU A 322 -22.62 0.37 0.42
C GLU A 322 -22.77 -0.18 1.85
N ALA A 323 -23.93 -0.76 2.16
CA ALA A 323 -24.18 -1.40 3.46
C ALA A 323 -23.22 -2.58 3.72
N GLY A 324 -22.98 -3.41 2.69
CA GLY A 324 -21.99 -4.47 2.74
C GLY A 324 -20.60 -3.94 3.01
N ARG A 325 -20.14 -2.95 2.24
CA ARG A 325 -18.84 -2.29 2.43
C ARG A 325 -18.66 -1.72 3.82
N LYS A 326 -19.67 -1.03 4.36
CA LYS A 326 -19.64 -0.48 5.72
C LYS A 326 -19.44 -1.55 6.79
N LEU A 327 -20.15 -2.69 6.66
CA LEU A 327 -19.95 -3.83 7.56
C LEU A 327 -18.56 -4.46 7.38
N GLY A 328 -18.09 -4.56 6.13
CA GLY A 328 -16.75 -5.05 5.82
C GLY A 328 -15.65 -4.20 6.47
N ARG A 329 -15.71 -2.87 6.33
CA ARG A 329 -14.75 -1.95 6.98
C ARG A 329 -14.75 -2.10 8.50
N LYS A 330 -15.94 -2.20 9.12
CA LYS A 330 -16.06 -2.43 10.56
C LYS A 330 -15.40 -3.74 11.00
N LEU A 331 -15.49 -4.81 10.19
CA LEU A 331 -14.81 -6.06 10.49
C LEU A 331 -13.28 -5.91 10.45
N LEU A 332 -12.74 -5.13 9.50
CA LEU A 332 -11.32 -4.83 9.42
C LEU A 332 -10.85 -3.97 10.60
N GLU A 333 -11.61 -2.94 10.96
CA GLU A 333 -11.34 -2.08 12.12
C GLU A 333 -11.34 -2.85 13.45
N ASN A 334 -12.21 -3.86 13.58
CA ASN A 334 -12.24 -4.69 14.78
C ASN A 334 -10.99 -5.58 14.95
N LEU A 335 -10.21 -5.83 13.88
CA LEU A 335 -8.95 -6.58 13.99
C LEU A 335 -7.88 -5.78 14.72
N THR A 336 -7.98 -4.45 14.67
CA THR A 336 -7.00 -3.51 15.22
C THR A 336 -7.49 -2.82 16.50
N SER A 337 -8.72 -3.11 16.95
CA SER A 337 -9.25 -2.69 18.24
C SER A 337 -9.04 -3.75 19.32
N SER A 338 -8.62 -3.33 20.52
CA SER A 338 -8.49 -4.18 21.71
C SER A 338 -9.84 -4.68 22.24
#